data_AF-A0A7W0ZTB4-F1
#
_entry.id   AF-A0A7W0ZTB4-F1
#
_cell.length_a   1.000
_cell.length_b   1.000
_cell.length_c   1.000
_cell.angle_alpha   90.00
_cell.angle_beta   90.00
_cell.angle_gamma   90.00
#
_symmetry.space_group_name_H-M   'P 1'
#
loop_
_entity.id
_entity.type
_entity.pdbx_description
1 polymer ?
#
loop_
_entity_poly.entity_id
_entity_poly.type
_entity_poly.pdbx_seq_one_letter_code
_entity_poly.pdbx_strand_id
1 'polypeptide(L)'
;MRRAFALVLLLALGAWEPFRSPDPDVVAGNKAYAEGRYDDAIAAYDRAAQNRSVDADGLAFNRGTAQLEKADRTTDPAEKQRLTERGIEDLKQAAKSKDHRIRGAAQFNRGNALLKQDKLEDAIESYKQSLRDDPALEDARLNLELALRRREKKQQKQQQGQQGQQGQQGQQGQQG
;
A
#
# COMPACT_ATOMS: atom_id res chain seq x y z
N MET A 1 -39.43 -60.58 -11.85
CA MET A 1 -39.55 -59.67 -10.68
C MET A 1 -38.30 -58.80 -10.63
N ARG A 2 -38.47 -57.48 -10.61
CA ARG A 2 -37.44 -56.46 -10.85
C ARG A 2 -36.61 -56.22 -9.58
N ARG A 3 -35.29 -56.06 -9.75
CA ARG A 3 -34.32 -55.66 -8.72
C ARG A 3 -34.55 -54.19 -8.35
N ALA A 4 -34.59 -53.86 -7.06
CA ALA A 4 -34.56 -52.48 -6.59
C ALA A 4 -33.33 -52.29 -5.69
N PHE A 5 -32.28 -51.68 -6.25
CA PHE A 5 -31.21 -51.07 -5.48
C PHE A 5 -31.71 -49.68 -5.05
N ALA A 6 -31.79 -49.44 -3.75
CA ALA A 6 -32.01 -48.11 -3.22
C ALA A 6 -30.69 -47.32 -3.27
N LEU A 7 -30.57 -46.43 -4.25
CA LEU A 7 -29.56 -45.38 -4.27
C LEU A 7 -30.01 -44.27 -3.34
N VAL A 8 -29.41 -44.19 -2.15
CA VAL A 8 -29.53 -43.00 -1.29
C VAL A 8 -28.63 -41.92 -1.91
N LEU A 9 -29.25 -41.06 -2.71
CA LEU A 9 -28.66 -39.80 -3.17
C LEU A 9 -28.64 -38.83 -1.98
N LEU A 10 -27.51 -38.78 -1.28
CA LEU A 10 -27.19 -37.68 -0.37
C LEU A 10 -27.00 -36.41 -1.20
N LEU A 11 -28.08 -35.66 -1.41
CA LEU A 11 -28.02 -34.26 -1.86
C LEU A 11 -27.43 -33.43 -0.72
N ALA A 12 -26.10 -33.37 -0.66
CA ALA A 12 -25.40 -32.32 0.05
C ALA A 12 -25.68 -30.99 -0.65
N LEU A 13 -26.78 -30.33 -0.28
CA LEU A 13 -27.02 -28.92 -0.55
C LEU A 13 -26.05 -28.09 0.31
N GLY A 14 -24.79 -28.06 -0.10
CA GLY A 14 -23.73 -27.27 0.54
C GLY A 14 -22.95 -26.53 -0.54
N ALA A 15 -23.45 -25.35 -0.92
CA ALA A 15 -22.74 -24.24 -1.56
C ALA A 15 -21.47 -24.60 -2.36
N TRP A 16 -21.65 -25.14 -3.56
CA TRP A 16 -20.64 -25.01 -4.60
C TRP A 16 -20.92 -23.68 -5.31
N GLU A 17 -20.28 -22.59 -4.88
CA GLU A 17 -20.42 -21.26 -5.49
C GLU A 17 -19.15 -20.83 -6.25
N PRO A 18 -18.78 -21.47 -7.38
CA PRO A 18 -17.60 -21.09 -8.15
C PRO A 18 -17.77 -19.82 -9.00
N PHE A 19 -18.90 -19.09 -8.91
CA PHE A 19 -19.19 -17.91 -9.73
C PHE A 19 -19.81 -16.77 -8.90
N ARG A 20 -19.05 -16.21 -7.96
CA ARG A 20 -19.44 -14.92 -7.37
C ARG A 20 -19.08 -13.83 -8.39
N SER A 21 -20.09 -13.19 -8.98
CA SER A 21 -19.85 -12.02 -9.82
C SER A 21 -19.06 -10.97 -9.05
N PRO A 22 -18.09 -10.27 -9.67
CA PRO A 22 -17.35 -9.19 -9.02
C PRO A 22 -18.31 -8.15 -8.43
N ASP A 23 -17.96 -7.61 -7.26
CA ASP A 23 -18.77 -6.57 -6.62
C ASP A 23 -18.91 -5.36 -7.57
N PRO A 24 -20.15 -4.88 -7.86
CA PRO A 24 -20.37 -3.85 -8.86
C PRO A 24 -19.71 -2.52 -8.50
N ASP A 25 -19.57 -2.19 -7.21
CA ASP A 25 -18.89 -0.98 -6.78
C ASP A 25 -17.37 -1.10 -6.94
N VAL A 26 -16.79 -2.29 -6.76
CA VAL A 26 -15.37 -2.54 -7.09
C VAL A 26 -15.13 -2.38 -8.59
N VAL A 27 -16.01 -2.92 -9.43
CA VAL A 27 -15.91 -2.77 -10.89
C VAL A 27 -16.03 -1.31 -11.31
N ALA A 28 -17.01 -0.59 -10.76
CA ALA A 28 -17.18 0.84 -11.02
C ALA A 28 -15.96 1.65 -10.57
N GLY A 29 -15.40 1.32 -9.39
CA GLY A 29 -14.19 1.96 -8.87
C GLY A 29 -12.97 1.72 -9.75
N ASN A 30 -12.75 0.48 -10.19
CA ASN A 30 -11.65 0.13 -11.09
C ASN A 30 -11.76 0.87 -12.43
N LYS A 31 -12.98 0.96 -12.99
CA LYS A 31 -13.25 1.71 -14.22
C LYS A 31 -12.95 3.20 -14.04
N ALA A 32 -13.47 3.81 -12.98
CA ALA A 32 -13.23 5.23 -12.70
C ALA A 32 -11.73 5.52 -12.49
N TYR A 33 -11.01 4.62 -11.81
CA TYR A 33 -9.57 4.73 -11.62
C TYR A 33 -8.81 4.70 -12.96
N ALA A 34 -9.16 3.77 -13.86
CA ALA A 34 -8.56 3.68 -15.19
C ALA A 34 -8.81 4.94 -16.05
N GLU A 35 -9.93 5.63 -15.82
CA GLU A 35 -10.28 6.90 -16.46
C GLU A 35 -9.65 8.13 -15.75
N GLY A 36 -8.86 7.92 -14.67
CA GLY A 36 -8.26 9.00 -13.88
C GLY A 36 -9.25 9.77 -12.99
N ARG A 37 -10.50 9.29 -12.88
CA ARG A 37 -11.55 9.87 -12.03
C ARG A 37 -11.42 9.34 -10.60
N TYR A 38 -10.39 9.80 -9.89
CA TYR A 38 -10.04 9.26 -8.57
C TYR A 38 -11.10 9.52 -7.50
N ASP A 39 -11.83 10.64 -7.56
CA ASP A 39 -12.95 10.91 -6.65
C ASP A 39 -14.06 9.84 -6.78
N ASP A 40 -14.46 9.56 -8.01
CA ASP A 40 -15.46 8.54 -8.30
C ASP A 40 -14.97 7.14 -7.92
N ALA A 41 -13.68 6.86 -8.16
CA ALA A 41 -13.06 5.60 -7.77
C ALA A 41 -13.10 5.39 -6.25
N ILE A 42 -12.63 6.38 -5.48
CA ILE A 42 -12.62 6.33 -4.01
C ILE A 42 -14.04 6.20 -3.47
N ALA A 43 -15.01 6.95 -4.01
CA ALA A 43 -16.40 6.86 -3.58
C ALA A 43 -17.00 5.47 -3.85
N ALA A 44 -16.70 4.86 -4.99
CA ALA A 44 -17.14 3.50 -5.30
C ALA A 44 -16.49 2.47 -4.37
N TYR A 45 -15.19 2.54 -4.13
CA TYR A 45 -14.53 1.66 -3.17
C TYR A 45 -15.05 1.84 -1.73
N ASP A 46 -15.39 3.06 -1.31
CA ASP A 46 -15.98 3.31 0.00
C ASP A 46 -17.40 2.73 0.14
N ARG A 47 -18.16 2.64 -0.96
CA ARG A 47 -19.44 1.89 -1.00
C ARG A 47 -19.21 0.38 -0.96
N ALA A 48 -18.27 -0.15 -1.75
CA ALA A 48 -17.91 -1.56 -1.75
C ALA A 48 -17.47 -2.03 -0.34
N ALA A 49 -16.81 -1.17 0.42
CA ALA A 49 -16.36 -1.47 1.79
C ALA A 49 -17.51 -1.75 2.77
N GLN A 50 -18.75 -1.37 2.45
CA GLN A 50 -19.93 -1.70 3.26
C GLN A 50 -20.37 -3.16 3.06
N ASN A 51 -19.98 -3.79 1.95
CA ASN A 51 -20.27 -5.19 1.66
C ASN A 51 -19.23 -6.10 2.33
N ARG A 52 -19.62 -6.76 3.44
CA ARG A 52 -18.76 -7.69 4.20
C ARG A 52 -18.25 -8.90 3.42
N SER A 53 -18.83 -9.18 2.26
CA SER A 53 -18.42 -10.31 1.41
C SER A 53 -17.42 -9.92 0.32
N VAL A 54 -17.09 -8.63 0.20
CA VAL A 54 -16.05 -8.17 -0.71
C VAL A 54 -14.67 -8.61 -0.23
N ASP A 55 -13.76 -8.89 -1.16
CA ASP A 55 -12.36 -9.10 -0.82
C ASP A 55 -11.77 -7.82 -0.23
N ALA A 56 -11.58 -7.81 1.08
CA ALA A 56 -11.13 -6.65 1.83
C ALA A 56 -9.70 -6.24 1.47
N ASP A 57 -8.83 -7.21 1.14
CA ASP A 57 -7.42 -6.93 0.86
C ASP A 57 -7.24 -6.29 -0.51
N GLY A 58 -7.87 -6.86 -1.55
CA GLY A 58 -7.88 -6.29 -2.90
C GLY A 58 -8.58 -4.93 -2.93
N LEU A 59 -9.70 -4.79 -2.21
CA LEU A 59 -10.38 -3.50 -2.08
C LEU A 59 -9.48 -2.45 -1.41
N ALA A 60 -8.81 -2.79 -0.31
CA ALA A 60 -7.89 -1.88 0.36
C ALA A 60 -6.73 -1.48 -0.55
N PHE A 61 -6.17 -2.42 -1.32
CA PHE A 61 -5.13 -2.11 -2.31
C PHE A 61 -5.61 -1.10 -3.36
N ASN A 62 -6.76 -1.34 -3.96
CA ASN A 62 -7.33 -0.48 -5.00
C ASN A 62 -7.67 0.91 -4.45
N ARG A 63 -8.31 0.97 -3.28
CA ARG A 63 -8.68 2.23 -2.64
C ARG A 63 -7.46 3.04 -2.21
N GLY A 64 -6.49 2.40 -1.57
CA GLY A 64 -5.26 3.05 -1.14
C GLY A 64 -4.48 3.63 -2.32
N THR A 65 -4.38 2.87 -3.42
CA THR A 65 -3.74 3.33 -4.65
C THR A 65 -4.48 4.53 -5.27
N ALA A 66 -5.81 4.49 -5.34
CA ALA A 66 -6.61 5.63 -5.82
C ALA A 66 -6.44 6.89 -4.95
N GLN A 67 -6.38 6.74 -3.63
CA GLN A 67 -6.13 7.85 -2.71
C GLN A 67 -4.76 8.49 -2.92
N LEU A 68 -3.70 7.69 -3.11
CA LEU A 68 -2.36 8.20 -3.38
C LEU A 68 -2.26 8.90 -4.73
N GLU A 69 -2.87 8.35 -5.78
CA GLU A 69 -2.91 9.01 -7.08
C GLU A 69 -3.64 10.36 -7.00
N LYS A 70 -4.75 10.43 -6.26
CA LYS A 70 -5.44 11.70 -6.00
C LYS A 70 -4.56 12.67 -5.20
N ALA A 71 -3.86 12.17 -4.17
CA ALA A 71 -2.95 12.98 -3.36
C ALA A 71 -1.81 13.61 -4.17
N ASP A 72 -1.30 12.90 -5.18
CA ASP A 72 -0.26 13.42 -6.07
C ASP A 72 -0.75 14.56 -6.99
N ARG A 73 -2.05 14.60 -7.29
CA ARG A 73 -2.67 15.56 -8.23
C ARG A 73 -3.31 16.75 -7.55
N THR A 74 -3.67 16.64 -6.27
CA THR A 74 -4.24 17.77 -5.53
C THR A 74 -3.17 18.80 -5.17
N THR A 75 -3.54 20.07 -5.26
CA THR A 75 -2.70 21.21 -4.83
C THR A 75 -2.98 21.64 -3.40
N ASP A 76 -4.12 21.21 -2.81
CA ASP A 76 -4.45 21.51 -1.42
C ASP A 76 -3.56 20.67 -0.47
N PRO A 77 -2.68 21.30 0.34
CA PRO A 77 -1.81 20.58 1.25
C PRO A 77 -2.56 19.74 2.29
N ALA A 78 -3.70 20.21 2.78
CA ALA A 78 -4.48 19.51 3.80
C ALA A 78 -5.13 18.25 3.21
N GLU A 79 -5.72 18.38 2.02
CA GLU A 79 -6.27 17.24 1.30
C GLU A 79 -5.18 16.23 0.92
N LYS A 80 -4.05 16.71 0.41
CA LYS A 80 -2.89 15.87 0.07
C LYS A 80 -2.43 15.04 1.25
N GLN A 81 -2.26 15.68 2.41
CA GLN A 81 -1.82 15.00 3.62
C GLN A 81 -2.84 13.92 4.05
N ARG A 82 -4.12 14.29 4.12
CA ARG A 82 -5.20 13.36 4.49
C ARG A 82 -5.29 12.16 3.55
N LEU A 83 -5.23 12.39 2.24
CA LEU A 83 -5.28 11.32 1.23
C LEU A 83 -4.05 10.42 1.32
N THR A 84 -2.87 11.00 1.53
CA THR A 84 -1.64 10.23 1.67
C THR A 84 -1.68 9.33 2.91
N GLU A 85 -2.15 9.84 4.04
CA GLU A 85 -2.30 9.06 5.28
C GLU A 85 -3.30 7.93 5.13
N ARG A 86 -4.49 8.20 4.56
CA ARG A 86 -5.48 7.16 4.26
C ARG A 86 -4.90 6.10 3.32
N GLY A 87 -4.21 6.53 2.26
CA GLY A 87 -3.64 5.64 1.26
C GLY A 87 -2.59 4.70 1.85
N ILE A 88 -1.71 5.22 2.70
CA ILE A 88 -0.70 4.43 3.40
C ILE A 88 -1.35 3.41 4.35
N GLU A 89 -2.43 3.77 5.05
CA GLU A 89 -3.13 2.85 5.94
C GLU A 89 -3.86 1.74 5.18
N ASP A 90 -4.56 2.08 4.09
CA ASP A 90 -5.21 1.09 3.22
C ASP A 90 -4.19 0.10 2.63
N LEU A 91 -3.03 0.60 2.15
CA LEU A 91 -1.95 -0.27 1.66
C LEU A 91 -1.31 -1.11 2.77
N LYS A 92 -1.26 -0.60 4.01
CA LYS A 92 -0.81 -1.38 5.16
C LYS A 92 -1.79 -2.52 5.49
N GLN A 93 -3.10 -2.33 5.27
CA GLN A 93 -4.06 -3.42 5.40
C GLN A 93 -3.90 -4.44 4.27
N ALA A 94 -3.83 -3.99 3.01
CA ALA A 94 -3.60 -4.85 1.86
C ALA A 94 -2.29 -5.66 1.94
N ALA A 95 -1.25 -5.10 2.57
CA ALA A 95 0.02 -5.77 2.82
C ALA A 95 -0.08 -6.99 3.76
N LYS A 96 -1.23 -7.23 4.40
CA LYS A 96 -1.52 -8.43 5.21
C LYS A 96 -2.13 -9.57 4.40
N SER A 97 -2.40 -9.36 3.11
CA SER A 97 -3.12 -10.31 2.29
C SER A 97 -2.48 -11.70 2.25
N LYS A 98 -3.24 -12.74 1.99
CA LYS A 98 -2.66 -14.08 1.72
C LYS A 98 -2.11 -14.18 0.30
N ASP A 99 -2.58 -13.34 -0.62
CA ASP A 99 -2.03 -13.25 -1.97
C ASP A 99 -0.71 -12.48 -1.96
N HIS A 100 0.38 -13.16 -2.29
CA HIS A 100 1.71 -12.55 -2.34
C HIS A 100 1.81 -11.42 -3.38
N ARG A 101 1.01 -11.47 -4.44
CA ARG A 101 0.97 -10.43 -5.46
C ARG A 101 0.40 -9.14 -4.89
N ILE A 102 -0.71 -9.24 -4.14
CA ILE A 102 -1.34 -8.09 -3.48
C ILE A 102 -0.40 -7.56 -2.38
N ARG A 103 0.15 -8.44 -1.53
CA ARG A 103 1.07 -8.01 -0.48
C ARG A 103 2.29 -7.27 -1.04
N GLY A 104 2.96 -7.87 -2.03
CA GLY A 104 4.16 -7.32 -2.65
C GLY A 104 3.89 -5.97 -3.32
N ALA A 105 2.81 -5.86 -4.09
CA ALA A 105 2.40 -4.61 -4.73
C ALA A 105 1.99 -3.53 -3.71
N ALA A 106 1.26 -3.92 -2.66
CA ALA A 106 0.85 -3.01 -1.60
C ALA A 106 2.05 -2.43 -0.86
N GLN A 107 3.04 -3.27 -0.54
CA GLN A 107 4.29 -2.84 0.09
C GLN A 107 5.10 -1.93 -0.82
N PHE A 108 5.15 -2.19 -2.13
CA PHE A 108 5.80 -1.29 -3.08
C PHE A 108 5.15 0.10 -3.11
N ASN A 109 3.82 0.16 -3.29
CA ASN A 109 3.08 1.43 -3.32
C ASN A 109 3.20 2.19 -2.00
N ARG A 110 3.18 1.47 -0.87
CA ARG A 110 3.39 2.06 0.46
C ARG A 110 4.79 2.64 0.58
N GLY A 111 5.81 1.93 0.10
CA GLY A 111 7.19 2.40 0.04
C GLY A 111 7.32 3.70 -0.76
N ASN A 112 6.66 3.78 -1.92
CA ASN A 112 6.65 4.98 -2.76
C ASN A 112 6.08 6.19 -2.03
N ALA A 113 4.94 6.02 -1.35
CA ALA A 113 4.32 7.09 -0.56
C ALA A 113 5.21 7.54 0.60
N LEU A 114 5.84 6.61 1.32
CA LEU A 114 6.72 6.91 2.45
C LEU A 114 8.01 7.59 2.01
N LEU A 115 8.57 7.19 0.87
CA LEU A 115 9.74 7.83 0.28
C LEU A 115 9.45 9.29 -0.08
N LYS A 116 8.26 9.59 -0.61
CA LYS A 116 7.80 10.96 -0.87
C LYS A 116 7.65 11.78 0.41
N GLN A 117 7.30 11.16 1.53
CA GLN A 117 7.23 11.80 2.86
C GLN A 117 8.59 11.90 3.58
N ASP A 118 9.70 11.53 2.94
CA ASP A 118 11.04 11.43 3.56
C ASP A 118 11.10 10.51 4.80
N LYS A 119 10.14 9.58 4.91
CA LYS A 119 10.10 8.52 5.93
C LYS A 119 10.95 7.33 5.47
N LEU A 120 12.27 7.59 5.41
CA LEU A 120 13.21 6.72 4.71
C LEU A 120 13.29 5.29 5.26
N GLU A 121 13.30 5.12 6.58
CA GLU A 121 13.38 3.77 7.19
C GLU A 121 12.15 2.92 6.87
N ASP A 122 10.95 3.52 6.99
CA ASP A 122 9.71 2.82 6.69
C ASP A 122 9.61 2.47 5.20
N ALA A 123 10.08 3.37 4.32
CA ALA A 123 10.13 3.12 2.88
C ALA A 123 11.08 1.95 2.55
N ILE A 124 12.28 1.94 3.16
CA ILE A 124 13.26 0.86 3.01
C ILE A 124 12.67 -0.49 3.41
N GLU A 125 11.99 -0.57 4.56
CA GLU A 125 11.39 -1.84 4.98
C GLU A 125 10.25 -2.25 4.05
N SER A 126 9.41 -1.31 3.61
CA SER A 126 8.36 -1.60 2.62
C SER A 126 8.92 -2.15 1.30
N TYR A 127 9.97 -1.55 0.74
CA TYR A 127 10.59 -2.11 -0.48
C TYR A 127 11.23 -3.47 -0.26
N LYS A 128 11.87 -3.69 0.90
CA LYS A 128 12.41 -5.02 1.26
C LYS A 128 11.30 -6.07 1.35
N GLN A 129 10.16 -5.75 1.96
CA GLN A 129 9.00 -6.65 2.01
C GLN A 129 8.46 -6.93 0.60
N SER A 130 8.34 -5.90 -0.22
CA SER A 130 7.91 -6.06 -1.62
C SER A 130 8.81 -7.02 -2.39
N LEU A 131 10.14 -6.85 -2.28
CA LEU A 131 11.14 -7.71 -2.94
C LEU A 131 11.22 -9.13 -2.38
N ARG A 132 10.69 -9.39 -1.17
CA ARG A 132 10.54 -10.75 -0.65
C ARG A 132 9.40 -11.50 -1.35
N ASP A 133 8.30 -10.81 -1.66
CA ASP A 133 7.13 -11.37 -2.34
C ASP A 133 7.29 -11.38 -3.88
N ASP A 134 7.97 -10.39 -4.45
CA ASP A 134 8.37 -10.33 -5.87
C ASP A 134 9.85 -9.91 -6.01
N PRO A 135 10.77 -10.88 -6.03
CA PRO A 135 12.17 -10.61 -6.24
C PRO A 135 12.48 -10.03 -7.62
N ALA A 136 11.59 -10.06 -8.61
CA ALA A 136 11.88 -9.54 -9.95
C ALA A 136 11.47 -8.08 -10.15
N LEU A 137 10.84 -7.44 -9.14
CA LEU A 137 10.33 -6.08 -9.23
C LEU A 137 11.47 -5.04 -9.22
N GLU A 138 11.97 -4.70 -10.42
CA GLU A 138 13.12 -3.82 -10.58
C GLU A 138 12.89 -2.41 -10.03
N ASP A 139 11.70 -1.85 -10.20
CA ASP A 139 11.35 -0.55 -9.65
C ASP A 139 11.48 -0.50 -8.11
N ALA A 140 11.16 -1.60 -7.42
CA ALA A 140 11.34 -1.71 -5.98
C ALA A 140 12.82 -1.75 -5.58
N ARG A 141 13.68 -2.39 -6.39
CA ARG A 141 15.15 -2.36 -6.17
C ARG A 141 15.71 -0.95 -6.33
N LEU A 142 15.35 -0.27 -7.41
CA LEU A 142 15.82 1.09 -7.69
C LEU A 142 15.36 2.07 -6.60
N ASN A 143 14.10 1.96 -6.17
CA ASN A 143 13.58 2.83 -5.11
C ASN A 143 14.17 2.50 -3.73
N LEU A 144 14.48 1.23 -3.44
CA LEU A 144 15.23 0.84 -2.25
C LEU A 144 16.62 1.46 -2.23
N GLU A 145 17.35 1.38 -3.34
CA GLU A 145 18.67 2.00 -3.47
C GLU A 145 18.59 3.52 -3.25
N LEU A 146 17.62 4.18 -3.88
CA LEU A 146 17.38 5.61 -3.71
C LEU A 146 17.11 5.97 -2.25
N ALA A 147 16.27 5.19 -1.56
CA ALA A 147 15.95 5.40 -0.15
C ALA A 147 17.19 5.24 0.74
N LEU A 148 18.01 4.21 0.49
CA LEU A 148 19.26 3.97 1.21
C LEU A 148 20.27 5.11 1.04
N ARG A 149 20.47 5.59 -0.20
CA ARG A 149 21.37 6.72 -0.50
C ARG A 149 20.91 8.01 0.18
N ARG A 150 19.59 8.29 0.17
CA ARG A 150 19.03 9.45 0.88
C ARG A 150 19.26 9.37 2.39
N ARG A 151 19.08 8.18 2.97
CA ARG A 151 19.28 7.95 4.40
C ARG A 151 20.74 8.20 4.79
N GLU A 152 21.68 7.62 4.06
CA GLU A 152 23.12 7.81 4.30
C GLU A 152 23.50 9.29 4.23
N LYS A 153 23.06 10.01 3.20
CA LYS A 153 23.31 11.45 3.07
C LYS A 153 22.76 12.25 4.26
N LYS A 154 21.60 11.86 4.79
CA LYS A 154 20.99 12.52 5.96
C LYS A 154 21.81 12.27 7.23
N GLN A 155 22.30 11.04 7.43
CA GLN A 155 23.16 10.67 8.55
C GLN A 155 24.52 11.40 8.50
N GLN A 156 25.15 11.48 7.33
CA GLN A 156 26.41 12.22 7.14
C GLN A 156 26.27 13.71 7.49
N LYS A 157 25.18 14.36 7.03
CA LYS A 157 24.89 15.76 7.37
C LYS A 157 24.69 15.98 8.87
N GLN A 158 24.02 15.06 9.54
CA GLN A 158 23.81 15.14 10.99
C GLN A 158 25.14 15.03 11.76
N GLN A 159 26.04 14.13 11.35
CA GLN A 159 27.36 13.98 11.98
C GLN A 159 28.23 15.23 11.78
N GLN A 160 28.26 15.81 10.59
CA GLN A 160 29.01 17.05 10.31
C GLN A 160 28.47 18.23 11.11
N GLY A 161 27.15 18.37 11.24
CA GLY A 161 26.53 19.42 12.05
C GLY A 161 26.88 19.34 13.54
N GLN A 162 26.95 18.13 14.10
CA GLN A 162 27.32 17.91 15.50
C GLN A 162 28.80 18.25 15.76
N GLN A 163 29.70 17.85 14.86
CA GLN A 163 31.12 18.19 14.96
C GLN A 163 31.36 19.71 14.86
N GLY A 164 30.62 20.41 13.99
CA GLY A 164 30.70 21.86 13.86
C GLY A 164 30.25 22.61 15.12
N GLN A 165 29.19 22.15 15.80
CA GLN A 165 28.70 22.75 17.05
C GLN A 165 29.66 22.53 18.22
N GLN A 166 30.26 21.34 18.35
CA GLN A 166 31.25 21.07 19.40
C GLN A 166 32.53 21.90 19.23
N GLY A 167 32.99 22.10 17.99
CA GLY A 167 34.14 22.95 17.69
C GLY A 167 33.92 24.43 18.08
N GLN A 168 32.71 24.96 17.88
CA GLN A 168 32.39 26.35 18.26
C GLN A 168 32.29 26.53 19.79
N GLN A 169 31.71 25.58 20.52
CA GLN A 169 31.64 25.64 21.99
C GLN A 169 33.02 25.50 22.65
N GLY A 170 33.90 24.66 22.09
CA GLY A 170 35.28 24.52 22.58
C GLY A 170 36.12 25.79 22.39
N GLN A 171 35.87 26.57 21.33
CA GLN A 171 36.56 27.85 21.11
C GLN A 171 36.04 28.97 22.02
N GLN A 172 34.73 28.99 22.32
CA GLN A 172 34.17 29.99 23.25
C GLN A 172 34.56 29.74 24.71
N GLY A 173 34.69 28.46 25.12
CA GLY A 173 35.13 28.10 26.47
C GLY A 173 36.62 28.34 26.76
N GLN A 174 37.44 28.60 25.73
CA GLN A 174 38.86 28.97 25.89
C GLN A 174 39.11 30.49 25.90
N GLN A 175 38.07 31.29 25.65
CA GLN A 175 38.16 32.76 25.57
C GLN A 175 37.54 33.48 26.78
N GLY A 176 37.09 32.76 27.80
CA GLY A 176 36.61 33.30 29.09
C GLY A 176 37.51 32.90 30.24
#